data_AF-A0A2S7PD25-F1
#
_entry.id   AF-A0A2S7PD25-F1
#
_cell.length_a   1.000
_cell.length_b   1.000
_cell.length_c   1.000
_cell.angle_alpha   90.00
_cell.angle_beta   90.00
_cell.angle_gamma   90.00
#
_symmetry.space_group_name_H-M   'P 1'
#
loop_
_entity.id
_entity.type
_entity.pdbx_description
1 polymer ?
#
loop_
_entity_poly.entity_id
_entity_poly.type
_entity_poly.pdbx_seq_one_letter_code
_entity_poly.pdbx_strand_id
1 'polypeptide(L)' 'MKLHRLSSATRFLCGRCNKEKTAKLVATYRNQWNDLRCNGCYGKLLSE' A
#
# COMPACT_ATOMS: atom_id res chain seq x y z
N MET A 1 -7.98 0.12 -6.85
CA MET A 1 -6.61 -0.02 -6.33
C MET A 1 -6.05 -1.34 -6.83
N LYS A 2 -4.73 -1.46 -7.01
CA LYS A 2 -4.10 -2.74 -7.40
C LYS A 2 -3.03 -3.13 -6.39
N LEU A 3 -3.11 -4.37 -5.90
CA LEU A 3 -2.15 -4.95 -4.97
C LEU A 3 -0.93 -5.48 -5.76
N HIS A 4 0.26 -5.19 -5.26
CA HIS A 4 1.53 -5.61 -5.83
C HIS A 4 2.38 -6.29 -4.76
N ARG A 5 3.07 -7.36 -5.16
CA ARG A 5 4.06 -8.05 -4.33
C ARG A 5 5.45 -7.68 -4.82
N LEU A 6 6.22 -7.02 -3.97
CA LEU A 6 7.61 -6.61 -4.22
C LEU A 6 8.55 -7.79 -3.99
N SER A 7 9.72 -7.75 -4.64
CA SER A 7 10.78 -8.77 -4.52
C SER A 7 11.40 -8.80 -3.11
N SER A 8 11.58 -7.62 -2.51
CA SER A 8 12.10 -7.43 -1.15
C SER A 8 11.14 -6.63 -0.29
N ALA A 9 11.34 -6.67 1.04
CA ALA A 9 10.55 -5.83 1.93
C ALA A 9 11.04 -4.40 1.80
N THR A 10 10.17 -3.49 1.37
CA THR A 10 10.51 -2.10 1.10
C THR A 10 9.85 -1.20 2.13
N ARG A 11 10.58 -0.18 2.56
CA ARG A 11 10.07 0.88 3.44
C ARG A 11 9.29 1.89 2.60
N PHE A 12 8.06 2.22 3.00
CA PHE A 12 7.22 3.20 2.31
C PHE A 12 6.30 3.92 3.31
N LEU A 13 5.87 5.13 2.95
CA LEU A 13 4.85 5.87 3.68
C LEU A 13 3.48 5.51 3.10
N CYS A 14 2.55 5.05 3.94
CA CYS A 14 1.17 4.81 3.49
C CYS A 14 0.42 6.13 3.36
N GLY A 15 -0.02 6.49 2.15
CA GLY A 15 -0.75 7.74 1.90
C GLY A 15 -2.14 7.85 2.55
N ARG A 16 -2.66 6.79 3.22
CA ARG A 16 -3.96 6.82 3.93
C ARG A 16 -3.81 7.05 5.41
N CYS A 17 -2.94 6.28 6.06
CA CYS A 17 -2.75 6.35 7.50
C CYS A 17 -1.52 7.16 7.91
N ASN A 18 -0.76 7.70 6.95
CA ASN A 18 0.47 8.48 7.14
C ASN A 18 1.46 7.83 8.10
N LYS A 19 1.49 6.49 8.12
CA LYS A 19 2.44 5.70 8.90
C LYS A 19 3.46 5.08 7.96
N GLU A 20 4.71 5.13 8.38
CA GLU A 20 5.78 4.39 7.72
C GLU A 20 5.58 2.88 7.94
N LYS A 21 5.84 2.10 6.90
CA LYS A 21 5.65 0.66 6.86
C LYS A 21 6.80 0.01 6.11
N THR A 22 7.19 -1.17 6.56
CA THR A 22 8.11 -2.04 5.83
C THR A 22 7.36 -3.32 5.49
N ALA A 23 7.14 -3.57 4.20
CA ALA A 23 6.42 -4.76 3.75
C ALA A 23 6.82 -5.17 2.32
N LYS A 24 6.52 -6.43 1.97
CA LYS A 24 6.59 -6.93 0.59
C LYS A 24 5.30 -6.72 -0.20
N LEU A 25 4.24 -6.24 0.45
CA LEU A 25 2.92 -6.07 -0.14
C LEU A 25 2.49 -4.61 -0.03
N VAL A 26 2.23 -4.00 -1.19
CA VAL A 26 1.80 -2.61 -1.32
C VAL A 26 0.64 -2.53 -2.29
N ALA A 27 -0.31 -1.62 -2.04
CA ALA A 27 -1.38 -1.34 -2.99
C ALA A 27 -1.17 0.04 -3.61
N THR A 28 -1.34 0.15 -4.92
CA THR A 28 -1.30 1.43 -5.65
C THR A 28 -2.70 2.05 -5.71
N TYR A 29 -2.79 3.34 -5.39
CA TYR A 29 -4.02 4.11 -5.60
C TYR A 29 -4.04 4.73 -6.99
N ARG A 30 -5.15 4.60 -7.71
CA ARG A 30 -5.31 5.08 -9.11
C ARG A 30 -4.13 4.67 -10.04
N ASN A 31 -3.53 3.50 -9.80
CA ASN A 31 -2.34 3.00 -10.51
C ASN A 31 -1.09 3.92 -10.40
N GLN A 32 -1.03 4.80 -9.40
CA GLN A 32 0.12 5.67 -9.16
C GLN A 32 1.04 5.04 -8.11
N TRP A 33 2.33 4.89 -8.45
CA TRP A 33 3.36 4.40 -7.54
C TRP A 33 3.78 5.43 -6.49
N ASN A 34 3.49 6.72 -6.72
CA ASN A 34 3.71 7.77 -5.73
C ASN A 34 2.68 7.73 -4.59
N ASP A 35 1.59 6.97 -4.75
CA ASP A 35 0.55 6.83 -3.74
C ASP A 35 0.35 5.36 -3.35
N LEU A 36 1.26 4.93 -2.47
CA LEU A 36 1.25 3.58 -1.90
C LEU A 36 0.36 3.51 -0.66
N ARG A 37 -0.36 2.39 -0.56
CA ARG A 37 -1.24 2.07 0.56
C ARG A 37 -0.80 0.76 1.18
N CYS A 38 -0.82 0.71 2.51
CA CYS A 38 -0.51 -0.52 3.24
C CYS A 38 -1.65 -1.53 3.12
N ASN A 39 -1.34 -2.81 3.31
CA ASN A 39 -2.32 -3.90 3.19
C ASN A 39 -3.56 -3.69 4.10
N GLY A 40 -3.38 -3.16 5.31
CA GLY A 40 -4.51 -2.86 6.21
C GLY A 40 -5.44 -1.76 5.68
N CYS A 41 -4.87 -0.71 5.09
CA CYS A 41 -5.66 0.37 4.47
C CYS A 41 -6.33 -0.06 3.17
N TYR A 42 -5.69 -0.98 2.44
CA TYR A 42 -6.26 -1.64 1.27
C TYR A 42 -7.45 -2.53 1.63
N GLY A 43 -7.31 -3.41 2.64
CA GLY A 43 -8.40 -4.28 3.10
C GLY A 43 -9.64 -3.49 3.54
N LYS A 44 -9.45 -2.41 4.31
CA LYS A 44 -10.57 -1.53 4.70
C LYS A 44 -11.33 -0.90 3.52
N LEU A 45 -10.70 -0.68 2.36
CA LEU A 45 -11.37 -0.13 1.17
C LEU A 45 -12.07 -1.18 0.32
N LEU A 46 -11.73 -2.45 0.48
CA LEU A 46 -12.42 -3.55 -0.18
C LEU A 46 -13.64 -4.05 0.59
N SER A 47 -13.73 -3.69 1.88
CA SER A 47 -14.87 -4.02 2.75
C SER A 47 -15.94 -2.93 2.77
N GLU A 48 -15.80 -1.89 1.93
CA GLU A 48 -16.83 -0.89 1.60
C GLU A 48 -17.41 -1.23 0.23
#